data_AF-A0A4Q0NRC8-F1
#
_entry.id   AF-A0A4Q0NRC8-F1
#
_cell.length_a   1.000
_cell.length_b   1.000
_cell.length_c   1.000
_cell.angle_alpha   90.00
_cell.angle_beta   90.00
_cell.angle_gamma   90.00
#
_symmetry.space_group_name_H-M   'P 1'
#
loop_
_entity.id
_entity.type
_entity.pdbx_description
1 polymer ?
#
loop_
_entity_poly.entity_id
_entity_poly.type
_entity_poly.pdbx_seq_one_letter_code
_entity_poly.pdbx_strand_id
1 'polypeptide(L)'
;MFKIIEMAKKSILISAYHHKELTKLSEVYNLKYYELVEEMIGYFKKTGINPKESKNENPSRALKELDKRMVSFLKVQERDILKPLRQEVYEYSKDQKQEIKELHTKLIKALNTINQNEKLRADNLLEEIQKQRKITFAIAQLIDAKNKSGILSKINTLFD
;
A
#
# COMPACT_ATOMS: atom_id res chain seq x y z
N MET A 1 -21.92 35.82 -43.15
CA MET A 1 -22.13 35.60 -44.59
C MET A 1 -22.98 34.34 -44.75
N PHE A 2 -24.29 34.48 -44.90
CA PHE A 2 -25.18 33.32 -45.11
C PHE A 2 -24.94 32.78 -46.51
N LYS A 3 -24.40 31.56 -46.61
CA LYS A 3 -24.26 30.87 -47.88
C LYS A 3 -25.65 30.41 -48.29
N ILE A 4 -26.28 31.13 -49.22
CA ILE A 4 -27.54 30.69 -49.85
C ILE A 4 -27.20 29.38 -50.57
N ILE A 5 -27.72 28.26 -50.06
CA ILE A 5 -27.55 26.95 -50.69
C ILE A 5 -28.52 26.94 -51.88
N GLU A 6 -27.97 26.93 -53.09
CA GLU A 6 -28.75 26.80 -54.30
C GLU A 6 -29.34 25.38 -54.38
N MET A 7 -30.65 25.27 -54.21
CA MET A 7 -31.34 23.98 -54.31
C MET A 7 -31.62 23.64 -55.77
N ALA A 8 -30.91 22.65 -56.29
CA ALA A 8 -31.18 22.09 -57.61
C ALA A 8 -32.00 20.80 -57.50
N LYS A 9 -33.02 20.64 -58.36
CA LYS A 9 -33.76 19.37 -58.45
C LYS A 9 -32.85 18.30 -59.03
N LYS A 10 -32.56 17.27 -58.24
CA LYS A 10 -31.78 16.09 -58.65
C LYS A 10 -32.61 14.84 -58.40
N SER A 11 -32.52 13.86 -59.30
CA SER A 11 -33.26 12.60 -59.22
C SER A 11 -32.30 11.45 -58.91
N ILE A 12 -32.72 10.55 -58.02
CA ILE A 12 -31.96 9.35 -57.62
C ILE A 12 -32.80 8.12 -57.95
N LEU A 13 -32.18 7.13 -58.58
CA LEU A 13 -32.82 5.83 -58.83
C LEU A 13 -32.68 4.95 -57.59
N ILE A 14 -33.81 4.46 -57.09
CA ILE A 14 -33.88 3.55 -55.94
C ILE A 14 -34.86 2.42 -56.26
N SER A 15 -34.62 1.22 -55.72
CA SER A 15 -35.58 0.13 -55.91
C SER A 15 -36.86 0.37 -55.11
N ALA A 16 -37.98 -0.20 -55.55
CA ALA A 16 -39.27 -0.06 -54.88
C ALA A 16 -39.24 -0.50 -53.40
N TYR A 17 -38.43 -1.52 -53.08
CA TYR A 17 -38.21 -1.96 -51.71
C TYR A 17 -37.54 -0.87 -50.86
N HIS A 18 -36.40 -0.33 -51.31
CA HIS A 18 -35.68 0.70 -50.57
C HIS A 18 -36.44 2.02 -50.51
N HIS A 19 -37.32 2.31 -51.48
CA HIS A 19 -38.23 3.46 -51.39
C HIS A 19 -39.20 3.31 -50.22
N LYS A 20 -39.81 2.13 -50.03
CA LYS A 20 -40.69 1.87 -48.87
C LYS A 20 -39.95 1.99 -47.55
N GLU A 21 -38.71 1.50 -47.48
CA GLU A 21 -37.88 1.65 -46.27
C GLU A 21 -37.47 3.11 -46.03
N LEU A 22 -37.18 3.87 -47.09
CA LEU A 22 -36.92 5.31 -47.01
C LEU A 22 -38.15 6.07 -46.47
N THR A 23 -39.36 5.71 -46.90
CA THR A 23 -40.61 6.26 -46.36
C THR A 23 -40.73 6.02 -44.86
N LYS A 24 -40.50 4.78 -44.40
CA LYS A 24 -40.53 4.46 -42.96
C LYS A 24 -39.49 5.26 -42.18
N LEU A 25 -38.25 5.36 -42.68
CA LEU A 25 -37.19 6.11 -42.01
C LEU A 25 -37.50 7.61 -41.94
N SER A 26 -38.08 8.16 -43.01
CA SER A 26 -38.54 9.56 -43.08
C SER A 26 -39.64 9.83 -42.06
N GLU A 27 -40.59 8.92 -41.89
CA GLU A 27 -41.64 9.02 -40.87
C GLU A 27 -41.08 8.90 -39.45
N VAL A 28 -40.20 7.93 -39.19
CA VAL A 28 -39.60 7.69 -37.87
C VAL A 28 -38.76 8.89 -37.40
N TYR A 29 -37.99 9.48 -38.32
CA TYR A 29 -37.13 10.62 -37.99
C TYR A 29 -37.81 11.98 -38.22
N ASN A 30 -39.05 12.00 -38.72
CA ASN A 30 -39.79 13.21 -39.08
C ASN A 30 -38.99 14.16 -39.99
N LEU A 31 -38.37 13.60 -41.03
CA LEU A 31 -37.52 14.32 -41.99
C LEU A 31 -38.07 14.15 -43.40
N LYS A 32 -37.98 15.18 -44.25
CA LYS A 32 -38.29 15.02 -45.68
C LYS A 32 -37.19 14.21 -46.37
N TYR A 33 -37.51 13.59 -47.50
CA TYR A 33 -36.56 12.74 -48.22
C TYR A 33 -35.24 13.43 -48.59
N TYR A 34 -35.28 14.70 -49.00
CA TYR A 34 -34.04 15.42 -49.33
C TYR A 34 -33.19 15.69 -48.08
N GLU A 35 -33.81 16.06 -46.95
CA GLU A 35 -33.14 16.32 -45.68
C GLU A 35 -32.47 15.06 -45.15
N LEU A 36 -33.18 13.94 -45.24
CA LEU A 36 -32.66 12.64 -44.85
C LEU A 36 -31.43 12.26 -45.69
N VAL A 37 -31.46 12.50 -47.01
CA VAL A 37 -30.32 12.24 -47.90
C VAL A 37 -29.15 13.17 -47.60
N GLU A 38 -29.39 14.46 -47.34
CA GLU A 38 -28.34 15.42 -46.95
C GLU A 38 -27.69 15.02 -45.62
N GLU A 39 -28.48 14.65 -44.62
CA GLU A 39 -27.98 14.18 -43.33
C GLU A 39 -27.22 12.85 -43.45
N MET A 40 -27.66 11.92 -44.32
CA MET A 40 -26.91 10.69 -44.62
C MET A 40 -25.55 11.00 -45.24
N ILE A 41 -25.49 11.90 -46.22
CA ILE A 41 -24.22 12.35 -46.84
C ILE A 41 -23.30 12.97 -45.77
N GLY A 42 -23.86 13.85 -44.93
CA GLY A 42 -23.14 14.47 -43.82
C GLY A 42 -22.62 13.43 -42.83
N TYR A 43 -23.44 12.45 -42.46
CA TYR A 43 -23.11 11.37 -41.54
C TYR A 43 -21.95 10.51 -42.08
N PHE A 44 -22.04 10.00 -43.31
CA PHE A 44 -20.99 9.18 -43.91
C PHE A 44 -19.68 9.95 -44.07
N LYS A 45 -19.75 11.24 -44.43
CA LYS A 45 -18.56 12.09 -44.54
C LYS A 45 -17.91 12.38 -43.19
N LYS A 46 -18.70 12.64 -42.14
CA LYS A 46 -18.19 12.93 -40.79
C LYS A 46 -17.63 11.69 -40.11
N THR A 47 -18.28 10.55 -40.29
CA THR A 47 -17.92 9.29 -39.61
C THR A 47 -16.90 8.44 -40.39
N GLY A 48 -16.73 8.69 -41.69
CA GLY A 48 -15.89 7.86 -42.56
C GLY A 48 -16.44 6.46 -42.84
N ILE A 49 -17.68 6.18 -42.38
CA ILE A 49 -18.34 4.89 -42.51
C ILE A 49 -18.73 4.67 -43.97
N ASN A 50 -18.23 3.58 -44.58
CA ASN A 50 -18.63 3.14 -45.90
C ASN A 50 -19.96 2.35 -45.81
N PRO A 51 -21.10 2.85 -46.34
CA PRO A 51 -22.39 2.17 -46.22
C PRO A 51 -22.46 0.82 -46.94
N LYS A 52 -21.48 0.50 -47.79
CA LYS A 52 -21.36 -0.82 -48.44
C LYS A 52 -20.65 -1.87 -47.57
N GLU A 53 -19.94 -1.45 -46.53
CA GLU A 53 -19.25 -2.37 -45.63
C GLU A 53 -20.18 -2.80 -44.51
N SER A 54 -20.62 -4.07 -44.56
CA SER A 54 -21.39 -4.73 -43.50
C SER A 54 -20.64 -4.85 -42.17
N LYS A 55 -19.35 -4.50 -42.15
CA LYS A 55 -18.45 -4.53 -41.00
C LYS A 55 -18.35 -3.23 -40.22
N ASN A 56 -19.15 -2.21 -40.55
CA ASN A 56 -19.33 -1.08 -39.64
C ASN A 56 -20.11 -1.57 -38.43
N GLU A 57 -19.39 -2.25 -37.54
CA GLU A 57 -19.87 -2.83 -36.31
C GLU A 57 -20.63 -1.74 -35.58
N ASN A 58 -21.91 -2.03 -35.30
CA ASN A 58 -22.72 -1.21 -34.41
C ASN A 58 -21.84 -0.77 -33.22
N PRO A 59 -21.70 0.54 -32.94
CA PRO A 59 -20.85 1.04 -31.86
C PRO A 59 -21.06 0.32 -30.53
N SER A 60 -22.26 -0.22 -30.28
CA SER A 60 -22.58 -1.05 -29.13
C SER A 60 -21.78 -2.36 -29.04
N ARG A 61 -21.38 -2.97 -30.17
CA ARG A 61 -20.52 -4.17 -30.19
C ARG A 61 -19.09 -3.85 -29.78
N ALA A 62 -18.52 -2.78 -30.33
CA ALA A 62 -17.19 -2.32 -29.95
C ALA A 62 -17.11 -1.98 -28.45
N LEU A 63 -18.15 -1.33 -27.91
CA LEU A 63 -18.25 -1.03 -26.49
C LEU A 63 -18.32 -2.30 -25.62
N LYS A 64 -19.06 -3.33 -26.06
CA LYS A 64 -19.13 -4.62 -25.36
C LYS A 64 -17.79 -5.37 -25.36
N GLU A 65 -17.04 -5.33 -26.46
CA GLU A 65 -15.72 -5.95 -26.51
C GLU A 65 -14.70 -5.20 -25.65
N LEU A 66 -14.79 -3.87 -25.59
CA LEU A 66 -13.99 -3.06 -24.67
C LEU A 66 -14.29 -3.42 -23.21
N ASP A 67 -15.56 -3.51 -22.83
CA ASP A 67 -15.99 -3.88 -21.48
C ASP A 67 -15.48 -5.27 -21.08
N LYS A 68 -15.60 -6.27 -21.96
CA LYS A 68 -15.04 -7.61 -21.74
C LYS A 68 -13.53 -7.58 -21.49
N ARG A 69 -12.79 -6.81 -22.29
CA ARG A 69 -11.33 -6.67 -22.13
C ARG A 69 -10.99 -6.01 -20.80
N MET A 70 -11.72 -4.96 -20.42
CA MET A 70 -11.55 -4.26 -19.15
C MET A 70 -11.79 -5.19 -17.96
N VAL A 71 -12.90 -5.93 -17.96
CA VAL A 71 -13.22 -6.91 -16.91
C VAL A 71 -12.15 -8.00 -16.84
N SER A 72 -11.67 -8.51 -17.99
CA SER A 72 -10.59 -9.51 -18.01
C SER A 72 -9.29 -8.94 -17.44
N PHE A 73 -8.95 -7.71 -17.77
CA PHE A 73 -7.74 -7.06 -17.26
C PHE A 73 -7.82 -6.90 -15.74
N LEU A 74 -8.95 -6.44 -15.20
CA LEU A 74 -9.16 -6.32 -13.76
C LEU A 74 -9.05 -7.66 -13.04
N LYS A 75 -9.60 -8.74 -13.61
CA LYS A 75 -9.48 -10.09 -13.05
C LYS A 75 -8.02 -10.56 -13.01
N VAL A 76 -7.24 -10.27 -14.05
CA VAL A 76 -5.81 -10.60 -14.11
C VAL A 76 -5.04 -9.79 -13.07
N GLN A 77 -5.28 -8.48 -12.97
CA GLN A 77 -4.68 -7.61 -11.95
C GLN A 77 -4.99 -8.10 -10.53
N GLU A 78 -6.24 -8.47 -10.26
CA GLU A 78 -6.64 -8.98 -8.94
C GLU A 78 -5.93 -10.31 -8.61
N ARG A 79 -5.91 -11.25 -9.56
CA ARG A 79 -5.35 -12.58 -9.36
C ARG A 79 -3.83 -12.56 -9.26
N ASP A 80 -3.16 -11.85 -10.16
CA ASP A 80 -1.72 -11.97 -10.37
C ASP A 80 -0.93 -10.93 -9.58
N ILE A 81 -1.58 -9.84 -9.13
CA ILE A 81 -0.88 -8.75 -8.41
C ILE A 81 -1.50 -8.51 -7.04
N LEU A 82 -2.79 -8.19 -6.95
CA LEU A 82 -3.39 -7.74 -5.68
C LEU A 82 -3.49 -8.86 -4.63
N LYS A 83 -3.83 -10.09 -5.04
CA LYS A 83 -3.89 -11.24 -4.12
C LYS A 83 -2.52 -11.61 -3.56
N PRO A 84 -1.46 -11.79 -4.39
CA PRO A 84 -0.11 -12.01 -3.89
C PRO A 84 0.37 -10.89 -2.97
N LEU A 85 0.20 -9.63 -3.36
CA LEU A 85 0.64 -8.49 -2.55
C LEU A 85 -0.04 -8.48 -1.18
N ARG A 86 -1.35 -8.76 -1.13
CA ARG A 86 -2.06 -8.89 0.16
C ARG A 86 -1.48 -10.01 1.03
N GLN A 87 -1.13 -11.13 0.43
CA GLN A 87 -0.55 -12.27 1.13
C GLN A 87 0.86 -11.94 1.65
N GLU A 88 1.72 -11.34 0.82
CA GLU A 88 3.06 -10.90 1.21
C GLU A 88 3.03 -9.90 2.36
N VAL A 89 2.14 -8.90 2.30
CA VAL A 89 1.98 -7.91 3.38
C VAL A 89 1.51 -8.57 4.67
N TYR A 90 0.61 -9.55 4.58
CA TYR A 90 0.14 -10.30 5.73
C TYR A 90 1.25 -11.13 6.36
N GLU A 91 2.01 -11.88 5.55
CA GLU A 91 3.15 -12.69 6.00
C GLU A 91 4.23 -11.82 6.63
N TYR A 92 4.60 -10.74 5.97
CA TYR A 92 5.56 -9.77 6.49
C TYR A 92 5.12 -9.19 7.86
N SER A 93 3.85 -8.81 7.99
CA SER A 93 3.33 -8.30 9.26
C SER A 93 3.35 -9.36 10.37
N LYS A 94 3.07 -10.62 10.02
CA LYS A 94 3.10 -11.74 10.94
C LYS A 94 4.53 -12.03 11.41
N ASP A 95 5.48 -12.07 10.48
CA ASP A 95 6.89 -12.36 10.76
C ASP A 95 7.51 -11.25 11.62
N GLN A 96 7.24 -9.98 11.30
CA GLN A 96 7.66 -8.84 12.13
C GLN A 96 7.14 -8.94 13.58
N LYS A 97 5.88 -9.32 13.77
CA LYS A 97 5.32 -9.49 15.14
C LYS A 97 6.04 -10.60 15.89
N GLN A 98 6.38 -11.69 15.22
CA GLN A 98 7.11 -12.80 15.81
C GLN A 98 8.55 -12.38 16.17
N GLU A 99 9.27 -11.74 15.25
CA GLU A 99 10.62 -11.22 15.50
C GLU A 99 10.65 -10.23 16.67
N ILE A 100 9.70 -9.29 16.71
CA ILE A 100 9.57 -8.33 17.82
C ILE A 100 9.36 -9.07 19.14
N LYS A 101 8.50 -10.09 19.17
CA LYS A 101 8.26 -10.89 20.38
C LYS A 101 9.52 -11.63 20.84
N GLU A 102 10.28 -12.21 19.90
CA GLU A 102 11.54 -12.88 20.20
C GLU A 102 12.61 -11.90 20.70
N LEU A 103 12.72 -10.73 20.07
CA LEU A 103 13.61 -9.66 20.50
C LEU A 103 13.26 -9.18 21.90
N HIS A 104 11.98 -8.94 22.20
CA HIS A 104 11.53 -8.59 23.56
C HIS A 104 11.91 -9.65 24.58
N THR A 105 11.73 -10.93 24.25
CA THR A 105 12.08 -12.04 25.15
C THR A 105 13.59 -12.10 25.40
N LYS A 106 14.40 -11.95 24.35
CA LYS A 106 15.87 -11.89 24.46
C LYS A 106 16.33 -10.69 25.27
N LEU A 107 15.71 -9.53 25.08
CA LEU A 107 16.02 -8.29 25.79
C LEU A 107 15.70 -8.42 27.28
N ILE A 108 14.52 -8.91 27.64
CA ILE A 108 14.15 -9.16 29.05
C ILE A 108 15.13 -10.14 29.69
N LYS A 109 15.49 -11.22 29.00
CA LYS A 109 16.47 -12.18 29.49
C LYS A 109 17.83 -11.52 29.74
N ALA A 110 18.32 -10.72 28.79
CA ALA A 110 19.59 -10.00 28.94
C ALA A 110 19.57 -9.03 30.12
N LEU A 111 18.50 -8.24 30.29
CA LEU A 111 18.35 -7.32 31.42
C LEU A 111 18.32 -8.06 32.76
N ASN A 112 17.61 -9.18 32.84
CA ASN A 112 17.58 -10.00 34.04
C ASN A 112 18.96 -10.57 34.38
N THR A 113 19.71 -11.03 33.38
CA THR A 113 21.10 -11.49 33.57
C THR A 113 22.01 -10.37 34.05
N ILE A 114 21.89 -9.16 33.49
CA ILE A 114 22.66 -7.99 33.94
C ILE A 114 22.34 -7.69 35.41
N ASN A 115 21.05 -7.62 35.77
CA ASN A 115 20.62 -7.34 37.14
C ASN A 115 21.12 -8.40 38.13
N GLN A 116 21.07 -9.68 37.76
CA GLN A 116 21.62 -10.78 38.58
C GLN A 116 23.13 -10.65 38.77
N ASN A 117 23.86 -10.33 37.71
CA ASN A 117 25.31 -10.13 37.77
C ASN A 117 25.68 -8.90 38.60
N GLU A 118 24.91 -7.82 38.53
CA GLU A 118 25.10 -6.62 39.36
C GLU A 118 24.90 -6.92 40.84
N LYS A 119 23.84 -7.67 41.19
CA LYS A 119 23.64 -8.12 42.58
C LYS A 119 24.80 -8.96 43.08
N LEU A 120 25.21 -9.97 42.31
CA LEU A 120 26.33 -10.83 42.68
C LEU A 120 27.64 -10.04 42.85
N ARG A 121 27.89 -9.07 41.96
CA ARG A 121 29.05 -8.18 42.08
C ARG A 121 28.97 -7.34 43.34
N ALA A 122 27.82 -6.75 43.65
CA ALA A 122 27.63 -5.95 44.86
C ALA A 122 27.86 -6.77 46.12
N ASP A 123 27.32 -8.00 46.18
CA ASP A 123 27.48 -8.93 47.30
C ASP A 123 28.95 -9.30 47.50
N ASN A 124 29.65 -9.69 46.43
CA ASN A 124 31.07 -10.02 46.48
C ASN A 124 31.93 -8.83 46.93
N LEU A 125 31.60 -7.61 46.47
CA LEU A 125 32.31 -6.39 46.82
C LEU A 125 32.10 -6.05 48.30
N LEU A 126 30.87 -6.24 48.80
CA LEU A 126 30.52 -6.04 50.20
C LEU A 126 31.26 -7.03 51.11
N GLU A 127 31.34 -8.31 50.73
CA GLU A 127 32.14 -9.31 51.45
C GLU A 127 33.63 -8.94 51.50
N GLU A 128 34.20 -8.48 50.38
CA GLU A 128 35.61 -8.10 50.32
C GLU A 128 35.89 -6.85 51.16
N ILE A 129 35.01 -5.84 51.13
CA ILE A 129 35.08 -4.67 52.02
C ILE A 129 35.03 -5.10 53.49
N GLN A 130 34.17 -6.04 53.86
CA GLN A 130 34.08 -6.54 55.23
C GLN A 130 35.37 -7.24 55.66
N LYS A 131 35.98 -8.05 54.79
CA LYS A 131 37.29 -8.68 55.06
C LYS A 131 38.38 -7.63 55.24
N GLN A 132 38.45 -6.65 54.33
CA GLN A 132 39.41 -5.55 54.41
C GLN A 132 39.24 -4.75 55.71
N ARG A 133 38.01 -4.45 56.13
CA ARG A 133 37.73 -3.78 57.41
C ARG A 133 38.25 -4.56 58.61
N LYS A 134 38.06 -5.89 58.64
CA LYS A 134 38.60 -6.76 59.70
C LYS A 134 40.12 -6.74 59.73
N ILE A 135 40.77 -6.81 58.57
CA ILE A 135 42.24 -6.75 58.44
C ILE A 135 42.75 -5.40 58.95
N THR A 136 42.18 -4.28 58.50
CA THR A 136 42.55 -2.94 58.94
C THR A 136 42.43 -2.79 60.46
N PHE A 137 41.35 -3.32 61.05
CA PHE A 137 41.17 -3.31 62.50
C PHE A 137 42.24 -4.15 63.23
N ALA A 138 42.54 -5.34 62.74
CA ALA A 138 43.60 -6.18 63.30
C ALA A 138 44.98 -5.51 63.23
N ILE A 139 45.31 -4.87 62.10
CA ILE A 139 46.54 -4.08 61.94
C ILE A 139 46.57 -2.92 62.94
N ALA A 140 45.47 -2.17 63.08
CA ALA A 140 45.37 -1.07 64.03
C ALA A 140 45.57 -1.55 65.49
N GLN A 141 45.02 -2.71 65.86
CA GLN A 141 45.23 -3.32 67.17
C GLN A 141 46.69 -3.71 67.42
N LEU A 142 47.38 -4.24 66.41
CA LEU A 142 48.80 -4.60 66.52
C LEU A 142 49.70 -3.37 66.66
N ILE A 143 49.41 -2.31 65.91
CA ILE A 143 50.18 -1.05 65.94
C ILE A 143 49.93 -0.27 67.24
N ASP A 144 48.69 -0.31 67.75
CA ASP A 144 48.27 0.47 68.92
C ASP A 144 47.79 -0.40 70.09
N ALA A 145 48.55 -1.44 70.42
CA ALA A 145 48.21 -2.47 71.42
C ALA A 145 47.97 -1.93 72.87
N LYS A 146 48.21 -0.65 73.13
CA LYS A 146 47.92 0.05 74.40
C LYS A 146 47.20 1.40 74.21
N ASN A 147 46.67 1.66 73.02
CA ASN A 147 46.00 2.92 72.64
C ASN A 147 46.83 4.19 72.93
N LYS A 148 48.16 4.11 72.79
CA LYS A 148 49.08 5.22 73.04
C LYS A 148 49.10 6.22 71.89
N SER A 149 48.83 5.76 70.66
CA SER A 149 48.79 6.62 69.47
C SER A 149 47.39 7.20 69.19
N GLY A 150 46.34 6.64 69.82
CA GLY A 150 44.95 7.07 69.64
C GLY A 150 44.38 6.70 68.26
N ILE A 151 45.00 5.76 67.55
CA ILE A 151 44.58 5.33 66.20
C ILE A 151 43.30 4.51 66.30
N LEU A 152 43.22 3.63 67.29
CA LEU A 152 42.06 2.75 67.54
C LEU A 152 40.78 3.56 67.84
N SER A 153 40.89 4.62 68.66
CA SER A 153 39.74 5.48 68.98
C SER A 153 39.25 6.27 67.77
N LYS A 154 40.16 6.80 66.95
CA LYS A 154 39.81 7.52 65.72
C LYS A 154 39.15 6.61 64.67
N ILE A 155 39.62 5.38 64.54
CA ILE A 155 39.02 4.39 63.62
C ILE A 155 37.59 4.07 64.06
N ASN A 156 37.34 3.83 65.35
CA ASN A 156 36.00 3.55 65.85
C ASN A 156 35.03 4.72 65.57
N THR A 157 35.45 5.97 65.80
CA THR A 157 34.62 7.15 65.51
C THR A 157 34.31 7.38 64.03
N LEU A 158 35.08 6.78 63.11
CA LEU A 158 34.83 6.89 61.66
C LEU A 158 33.82 5.85 61.15
N PHE A 159 33.54 4.82 61.96
CA PHE A 159 32.67 3.72 61.59
C PHE A 159 31.43 3.57 62.50
N ASP A 160 31.27 4.46 63.48
CA ASP A 160 30.02 4.72 64.22
C ASP A 160 29.08 5.61 63.38
#